data_AF-A0A662NXV9-F1
#
_entry.id   AF-A0A662NXV9-F1
#
_cell.length_a   1.000
_cell.length_b   1.000
_cell.length_c   1.000
_cell.angle_alpha   90.00
_cell.angle_beta   90.00
_cell.angle_gamma   90.00
#
_symmetry.space_group_name_H-M   'P 1'
#
loop_
_entity.id
_entity.type
_entity.pdbx_description
1 polymer ?
#
loop_
_entity_poly.entity_id
_entity_poly.type
_entity_poly.pdbx_seq_one_letter_code
_entity_poly.pdbx_strand_id
1 'polypeptide(L)'
;GKCEVEIRNSYCEEFKRGTESKGYVWVGAIRGIMAYCLESTNKSMKLSGRETECIAKGDELCRVVVRPVDASTNEANNQSFIE
;
A
#
# COMPACT_ATOMS: atom_id res chain seq x y z
N GLY A 1 -8.41 7.71 9.49
CA GLY A 1 -7.21 8.41 8.99
C GLY A 1 -6.76 7.76 7.70
N LYS A 2 -6.16 8.49 6.77
CA LYS A 2 -5.60 7.94 5.52
C LYS A 2 -4.13 8.37 5.48
N CYS A 3 -3.23 7.44 5.19
CA CYS A 3 -1.83 7.73 4.92
C CYS A 3 -1.59 7.54 3.43
N GLU A 4 -1.03 8.56 2.79
CA GLU A 4 -0.66 8.54 1.38
C GLU A 4 0.79 8.98 1.26
N VAL A 5 1.59 8.17 0.59
CA VAL A 5 3.04 8.36 0.51
C VAL A 5 3.46 8.31 -0.94
N GLU A 6 4.14 9.36 -1.38
CA GLU A 6 4.87 9.38 -2.64
C GLU A 6 6.29 8.88 -2.42
N ILE A 7 6.73 7.99 -3.30
CA ILE A 7 8.04 7.36 -3.25
C ILE A 7 8.72 7.63 -4.58
N ARG A 8 9.71 8.53 -4.51
CA ARG A 8 10.59 8.88 -5.63
C ARG A 8 11.87 8.04 -5.54
N ASN A 9 12.51 7.79 -6.67
CA ASN A 9 13.74 6.99 -6.75
C ASN A 9 13.58 5.60 -6.08
N SER A 10 12.46 4.94 -6.37
CA SER A 10 12.12 3.65 -5.76
C SER A 10 12.98 2.52 -6.34
N TYR A 11 13.26 1.48 -5.55
CA TYR A 11 13.87 0.24 -6.07
C TYR A 11 13.03 -0.39 -7.20
N CYS A 12 11.72 -0.07 -7.28
CA CYS A 12 10.85 -0.48 -8.36
C CYS A 12 11.33 -0.06 -9.75
N GLU A 13 12.24 0.92 -9.84
CA GLU A 13 12.87 1.31 -11.11
C GLU A 13 13.65 0.18 -11.79
N GLU A 14 14.21 -0.74 -11.01
CA GLU A 14 14.92 -1.92 -11.54
C GLU A 14 13.99 -2.87 -12.31
N PHE A 15 12.67 -2.72 -12.11
CA PHE A 15 11.62 -3.58 -12.66
C PHE A 15 10.82 -2.89 -13.77
N LYS A 16 11.32 -1.79 -14.36
CA LYS A 16 10.74 -0.97 -15.46
C LYS A 16 10.43 -1.72 -16.78
N ARG A 17 10.27 -3.05 -16.75
CA ARG A 17 9.91 -3.91 -17.89
C ARG A 17 8.75 -4.84 -17.58
N GLY A 18 8.16 -4.75 -16.39
CA GLY A 18 6.99 -5.55 -15.99
C GLY A 18 5.67 -4.82 -16.25
N THR A 19 4.58 -5.58 -16.37
CA THR A 19 3.21 -5.04 -16.46
C THR A 19 2.53 -4.93 -15.09
N GLU A 20 3.19 -5.38 -14.03
CA GLU A 20 2.60 -5.52 -12.70
C GLU A 20 3.26 -4.58 -11.68
N SER A 21 2.46 -4.21 -10.66
CA SER A 21 2.97 -3.59 -9.44
C SER A 21 4.02 -4.48 -8.77
N LYS A 22 5.18 -3.91 -8.44
CA LYS A 22 6.25 -4.57 -7.66
C LYS A 22 6.56 -3.88 -6.34
N GLY A 23 5.77 -2.87 -5.96
CA GLY A 23 5.95 -2.08 -4.72
C GLY A 23 5.35 -2.70 -3.45
N TYR A 24 5.16 -4.02 -3.40
CA TYR A 24 4.58 -4.70 -2.23
C TYR A 24 5.39 -4.49 -0.94
N VAL A 25 6.71 -4.30 -1.04
CA VAL A 25 7.57 -3.97 0.10
C VAL A 25 7.16 -2.62 0.70
N TRP A 26 6.92 -1.61 -0.14
CA TRP A 26 6.48 -0.29 0.32
C TRP A 26 5.10 -0.34 0.96
N VAL A 27 4.17 -1.11 0.38
CA VAL A 27 2.85 -1.31 0.97
C VAL A 27 2.97 -1.91 2.38
N GLY A 28 3.81 -2.94 2.55
CA GLY A 28 4.07 -3.57 3.84
C GLY A 28 4.71 -2.61 4.85
N ALA A 29 5.76 -1.88 4.44
CA ALA A 29 6.49 -0.96 5.28
C ALA A 29 5.60 0.19 5.80
N ILE A 30 4.88 0.88 4.91
CA ILE A 30 4.00 1.99 5.30
C ILE A 30 2.85 1.48 6.19
N ARG A 31 2.30 0.30 5.91
CA ARG A 31 1.28 -0.32 6.76
C ARG A 31 1.80 -0.61 8.16
N GLY A 32 3.02 -1.15 8.28
CA GLY A 32 3.66 -1.43 9.57
C GLY A 32 3.93 -0.16 10.39
N ILE A 33 4.49 0.87 9.74
CA ILE A 33 4.73 2.18 10.38
C ILE A 33 3.41 2.77 10.89
N MET A 34 2.36 2.79 10.06
CA MET A 34 1.06 3.30 10.46
C MET A 34 0.44 2.50 11.60
N ALA A 35 0.57 1.16 11.60
CA ALA A 35 0.10 0.31 12.69
C ALA A 35 0.81 0.67 14.00
N TYR A 36 2.14 0.76 13.98
CA TYR A 36 2.95 1.15 15.13
C TYR A 36 2.54 2.52 15.69
N CYS A 37 2.33 3.52 14.81
CA CYS A 37 1.87 4.85 15.22
C CYS A 37 0.46 4.85 15.82
N LEU A 38 -0.41 3.91 15.44
CA LEU A 38 -1.75 3.80 16.00
C LEU A 38 -1.75 3.05 17.34
N GLU A 39 -0.95 2.00 17.45
CA GLU A 39 -0.75 1.26 18.69
C GLU A 39 -0.20 2.14 19.81
N SER A 40 0.71 3.07 19.50
CA SER A 40 1.21 4.06 20.48
C SER A 40 0.14 5.04 20.98
N THR A 41 -1.03 5.08 20.33
CA THR A 41 -2.20 5.88 20.75
C THR A 41 -3.30 5.02 21.40
N ASN A 42 -3.01 3.78 21.79
CA ASN A 42 -3.97 2.79 22.30
C ASN A 42 -5.12 2.49 21.32
N LYS A 43 -4.89 2.62 20.01
CA LYS A 43 -5.84 2.28 18.96
C LYS A 43 -5.31 1.10 18.16
N SER A 44 -5.91 -0.07 18.34
CA SER A 44 -5.65 -1.22 17.45
C SER A 44 -6.72 -1.26 16.36
N MET A 45 -6.30 -1.26 15.10
CA MET A 45 -7.21 -1.33 13.95
C MET A 45 -6.56 -2.07 12.79
N LYS A 46 -7.37 -2.82 12.04
CA LYS A 46 -6.92 -3.45 10.79
C LYS A 46 -6.64 -2.36 9.76
N LEU A 47 -5.54 -2.52 9.04
CA LEU A 47 -5.13 -1.61 7.98
C LEU A 47 -5.13 -2.36 6.63
N SER A 48 -5.65 -1.70 5.60
CA SER A 48 -5.49 -2.10 4.20
C SER A 48 -4.52 -1.12 3.53
N GLY A 49 -3.60 -1.66 2.74
CA GLY A 49 -2.65 -0.88 1.97
C GLY A 49 -2.67 -1.34 0.52
N ARG A 50 -2.52 -0.41 -0.42
CA ARG A 50 -2.31 -0.72 -1.83
C ARG A 50 -1.39 0.29 -2.48
N GLU A 51 -0.71 -0.12 -3.53
CA GLU A 51 -0.04 0.78 -4.46
C GLU A 51 -1.07 1.28 -5.49
N THR A 52 -1.10 2.59 -5.76
CA THR A 52 -1.96 3.19 -6.80
C THR A 52 -1.18 3.49 -8.07
N GLU A 53 0.08 3.91 -7.95
CA GLU A 53 1.01 4.17 -9.06
C GLU A 53 2.34 3.46 -8.80
N CYS A 54 3.02 3.02 -9.86
CA CYS A 54 4.33 2.39 -9.79
C CYS A 54 5.20 2.74 -10.98
N ILE A 55 6.44 3.12 -10.72
CA ILE A 55 7.43 3.32 -11.78
C ILE A 55 7.65 2.03 -12.59
N ALA A 56 7.50 0.85 -11.98
CA ALA A 56 7.62 -0.42 -12.69
C ALA A 56 6.57 -0.59 -13.80
N LYS A 57 5.39 0.05 -13.67
CA LYS A 57 4.29 0.05 -14.66
C LYS A 57 4.41 1.18 -15.69
N GLY A 58 5.40 2.07 -15.55
CA GLY A 58 5.57 3.25 -16.39
C GLY A 58 5.04 4.55 -15.81
N ASP A 59 4.54 4.56 -14.57
CA ASP A 59 4.15 5.81 -13.88
C ASP A 59 5.37 6.66 -13.50
N GLU A 60 5.19 7.96 -13.22
CA GLU A 60 6.31 8.86 -12.86
C GLU A 60 6.94 8.55 -11.48
N LEU A 61 6.16 7.98 -10.57
CA LEU A 61 6.58 7.63 -9.20
C LEU A 61 5.79 6.43 -8.67
N CYS A 62 6.19 5.93 -7.49
CA CYS A 62 5.39 4.97 -6.75
C CYS A 62 4.51 5.71 -5.72
N ARG A 63 3.21 5.38 -5.65
CA ARG A 63 2.29 5.94 -4.65
C ARG A 63 1.62 4.83 -3.86
N VAL A 64 1.70 4.91 -2.54
CA VAL A 64 1.09 3.94 -1.63
C VAL A 64 0.02 4.62 -0.79
N VAL A 65 -1.14 3.99 -0.69
CA VAL A 65 -2.25 4.43 0.16
C VAL A 65 -2.52 3.36 1.21
N VAL A 66 -2.49 3.75 2.48
CA VAL A 66 -2.88 2.91 3.63
C VAL A 66 -4.04 3.56 4.38
N ARG A 67 -5.04 2.76 4.72
CA ARG A 67 -6.23 3.20 5.46
C ARG A 67 -6.70 2.14 6.46
N PRO A 68 -7.29 2.54 7.60
CA PRO A 68 -8.08 1.66 8.44
C PRO A 68 -9.21 1.04 7.64
N VAL A 69 -9.50 -0.21 7.97
CA VAL A 69 -10.66 -0.94 7.45
C VAL A 69 -11.47 -1.46 8.62
N ASP A 70 -12.78 -1.35 8.52
CA ASP A 70 -13.67 -1.92 9.51
C ASP A 70 -13.57 -3.44 9.44
N ALA A 71 -13.55 -4.10 10.60
CA ALA A 71 -13.43 -5.55 10.69
C ALA A 71 -14.58 -6.30 9.99
N SER A 72 -15.71 -5.63 9.73
CA SER A 72 -16.91 -6.15 9.07
C SER A 72 -16.90 -6.07 7.54
N THR A 73 -15.95 -5.36 6.91
CA THR A 73 -15.98 -5.10 5.45
C THR A 73 -15.35 -6.19 4.56
N ASN A 74 -15.13 -7.40 5.08
CA ASN A 74 -14.14 -8.32 4.52
C ASN A 74 -14.65 -9.44 3.58
N GLU A 75 -15.88 -9.37 3.04
CA GLU A 75 -16.36 -10.41 2.11
C GLU A 75 -16.54 -9.96 0.65
N ALA A 76 -16.77 -8.67 0.37
CA ALA A 76 -17.11 -8.24 -0.99
C ALA A 76 -15.93 -7.74 -1.84
N ASN A 77 -14.81 -7.32 -1.23
CA ASN A 77 -13.73 -6.64 -1.96
C ASN A 77 -12.51 -7.52 -2.26
N ASN A 78 -12.52 -8.81 -1.93
CA ASN A 78 -11.37 -9.69 -2.19
C ASN A 78 -11.42 -10.37 -3.58
N GLN A 79 -12.53 -10.22 -4.32
CA GLN A 79 -12.72 -10.83 -5.64
C GLN A 79 -12.17 -10.02 -6.82
N SER A 80 -11.66 -8.80 -6.58
CA SER A 80 -11.04 -7.97 -7.62
C SER A 80 -9.53 -7.77 -7.43
N PHE A 81 -8.86 -8.65 -6.67
CA PHE A 81 -7.43 -8.54 -6.30
C PHE A 81 -6.57 -9.74 -6.70
N ILE A 82 -7.14 -10.71 -7.43
CA ILE A 82 -6.39 -11.78 -8.09
C ILE A 82 -7.05 -12.02 -9.43
N GLU A 83 -6.67 -11.22 -10.42
CA GLU A 83 -6.56 -11.57 -11.84
C GLU A 83 -5.70 -10.51 -12.54
#